data_AF-A0AAV6XQN5-F1
#
_entry.id   AF-A0AAV6XQN5-F1
#
_cell.length_a   1.000
_cell.length_b   1.000
_cell.length_c   1.000
_cell.angle_alpha   90.00
_cell.angle_beta   90.00
_cell.angle_gamma   90.00
#
_symmetry.space_group_name_H-M   'P 1'
#
loop_
_entity.id
_entity.type
_entity.pdbx_description
1 polymer ?
#
loop_
_entity_poly.entity_id
_entity_poly.type
_entity_poly.pdbx_seq_one_letter_code
_entity_poly.pdbx_strand_id
1 'polypeptide(L)'
;MKTTGNAYVQRTYLALQSDPAKSSLDMIYNQANNHIALVNAYAAYARKLKLEISKQLKMFDDLAKTFSDLQLKPTYNTALFGSDGPIDEDVLRQFEKEVKDKIKVVRLMISDSKESYDNQLKIQKLKDTTFAVNELLLKAKKNGAFASSIAAKSTPKSLHCLSMRLMEERIAQNNVIAISVVVNSVVKNTEEPWKHVFHIVTDRMNYAATKVWFKMWPIQGGSHIEINAVDNFKFLNSSYAPVLWQLESANLQKFYFETRAENATKDLT
;
A
#
# COMPACT_ATOMS: atom_id res chain seq x y z
N MET A 1 -69.35 15.04 0.70
CA MET A 1 -68.36 13.94 0.67
C MET A 1 -67.04 14.49 0.16
N LYS A 2 -65.95 14.12 0.83
CA LYS A 2 -64.56 14.47 0.51
C LYS A 2 -64.10 13.78 -0.76
N THR A 3 -63.29 14.45 -1.60
CA THR A 3 -62.05 13.86 -2.14
C THR A 3 -61.07 14.98 -2.48
N THR A 4 -59.96 14.92 -1.75
CA THR A 4 -58.70 15.66 -1.86
C THR A 4 -58.07 15.55 -3.25
N GLY A 5 -57.94 16.69 -3.92
CA GLY A 5 -57.10 16.85 -5.11
C GLY A 5 -55.68 17.26 -4.70
N ASN A 6 -54.74 16.39 -5.03
CA ASN A 6 -53.33 16.40 -4.65
C ASN A 6 -52.64 17.70 -5.10
N ALA A 7 -52.29 18.58 -4.15
CA ALA A 7 -51.33 19.65 -4.40
C ALA A 7 -49.99 18.98 -4.71
N TYR A 8 -49.65 18.90 -6.00
CA TYR A 8 -48.29 18.67 -6.42
C TYR A 8 -47.45 19.80 -5.84
N VAL A 9 -46.80 19.51 -4.72
CA VAL A 9 -45.68 20.31 -4.21
C VAL A 9 -44.58 20.16 -5.25
N GLN A 10 -44.62 21.03 -6.25
CA GLN A 10 -43.50 21.26 -7.12
C GLN A 10 -42.42 21.86 -6.23
N ARG A 11 -41.56 21.00 -5.69
CA ARG A 11 -40.31 21.42 -5.05
C ARG A 11 -39.55 22.20 -6.10
N THR A 12 -39.62 23.52 -6.01
CA THR A 12 -38.73 24.43 -6.71
C THR A 12 -37.34 24.18 -6.14
N TYR A 13 -36.65 23.17 -6.65
CA TYR A 13 -35.20 23.18 -6.66
C TYR A 13 -34.82 24.37 -7.54
N LEU A 14 -34.70 25.54 -6.92
CA LEU A 14 -33.80 26.58 -7.42
C LEU A 14 -32.41 25.94 -7.40
N ALA A 15 -32.11 25.18 -8.45
CA ALA A 15 -30.75 24.93 -8.85
C ALA A 15 -30.17 26.33 -9.05
N LEU A 16 -29.39 26.78 -8.06
CA LEU A 16 -28.47 27.88 -8.23
C LEU A 16 -27.71 27.53 -9.51
N GLN A 17 -28.03 28.20 -10.62
CA GLN A 17 -27.21 28.16 -11.83
C GLN A 17 -25.93 28.93 -11.50
N SER A 18 -25.08 28.34 -10.66
CA SER A 18 -23.70 28.75 -10.55
C SER A 18 -23.07 28.46 -11.90
N ASP A 19 -22.54 29.50 -12.53
CA ASP A 19 -21.80 29.40 -13.78
C ASP A 19 -20.79 28.24 -13.67
N PRO A 20 -20.88 27.20 -14.54
CA PRO A 20 -19.97 26.05 -14.49
C PRO A 20 -18.50 26.46 -14.58
N ALA A 21 -18.18 27.61 -15.19
CA ALA A 21 -16.83 28.14 -15.19
C ALA A 21 -16.40 28.64 -13.80
N LYS A 22 -17.30 29.29 -13.06
CA LYS A 22 -17.04 29.80 -11.71
C LYS A 22 -16.87 28.68 -10.69
N SER A 23 -17.69 27.63 -10.78
CA SER A 23 -17.53 26.45 -9.91
C SER A 23 -16.26 25.68 -10.21
N SER A 24 -15.87 25.57 -11.48
CA SER A 24 -14.59 24.98 -11.88
C SER A 24 -13.40 25.80 -11.38
N LEU A 25 -13.47 27.14 -11.45
CA LEU A 25 -12.45 28.04 -10.94
C LEU A 25 -12.29 27.91 -9.41
N ASP A 26 -13.41 27.89 -8.68
CA ASP A 26 -13.41 27.71 -7.23
C ASP A 26 -12.84 26.35 -6.82
N MET A 27 -13.14 25.29 -7.58
CA MET A 27 -12.58 23.95 -7.35
C MET A 27 -11.05 23.93 -7.55
N ILE A 28 -10.56 24.53 -8.63
CA ILE A 28 -9.12 24.63 -8.92
C ILE A 28 -8.40 25.46 -7.85
N TYR A 29 -9.00 26.58 -7.44
CA TYR A 29 -8.46 27.44 -6.39
C TYR A 29 -8.38 26.69 -5.05
N ASN A 30 -9.43 25.97 -4.67
CA ASN A 30 -9.44 25.16 -3.46
C ASN A 30 -8.42 24.00 -3.52
N GLN A 31 -8.28 23.35 -4.67
CA GLN A 31 -7.28 22.32 -4.88
C GLN A 31 -5.86 22.88 -4.72
N ALA A 32 -5.58 24.05 -5.31
CA ALA A 32 -4.29 24.72 -5.15
C ALA A 32 -4.00 25.07 -3.68
N ASN A 33 -4.98 25.61 -2.96
CA ASN A 33 -4.85 25.92 -1.53
C ASN A 33 -4.59 24.67 -0.68
N ASN A 34 -5.26 23.56 -0.99
CA ASN A 34 -5.01 22.28 -0.31
C ASN A 34 -3.58 21.78 -0.56
N HIS A 35 -3.07 21.89 -1.79
CA HIS A 35 -1.69 21.52 -2.09
C HIS A 35 -0.68 22.46 -1.41
N ILE A 36 -0.96 23.77 -1.33
CA ILE A 36 -0.13 24.73 -0.60
C ILE A 36 -0.09 24.36 0.90
N ALA A 37 -1.24 24.05 1.50
CA ALA A 37 -1.32 23.61 2.89
C ALA A 37 -0.52 22.33 3.12
N LEU A 38 -0.63 21.35 2.21
CA LEU A 38 0.14 20.11 2.26
C LEU A 38 1.65 20.38 2.21
N VAL A 39 2.10 21.18 1.25
CA VAL A 39 3.53 21.55 1.11
C VAL A 39 4.03 22.26 2.37
N ASN A 40 3.25 23.20 2.93
CA ASN A 40 3.61 23.90 4.16
C ASN A 40 3.70 22.97 5.36
N ALA A 41 2.80 21.99 5.48
CA ALA A 41 2.84 20.98 6.53
C ALA A 41 4.11 20.11 6.42
N TYR A 42 4.46 19.64 5.22
CA TYR A 42 5.70 18.92 4.98
C TYR A 42 6.95 19.77 5.25
N ALA A 43 6.93 21.05 4.87
CA ALA A 43 8.02 21.98 5.17
C ALA A 43 8.19 22.17 6.69
N ALA A 44 7.10 22.29 7.44
CA ALA A 44 7.15 22.38 8.90
C ALA A 44 7.71 21.09 9.53
N TYR A 45 7.29 19.92 9.03
CA TYR A 45 7.84 18.63 9.47
C TYR A 45 9.35 18.52 9.20
N ALA A 46 9.80 18.90 8.01
CA ALA A 46 11.22 18.90 7.65
C ALA A 46 12.05 19.83 8.56
N ARG A 47 11.53 21.02 8.90
CA ARG A 47 12.19 21.94 9.84
C ARG A 47 12.30 21.32 11.24
N LYS A 48 11.23 20.70 11.73
CA LYS A 48 11.22 20.02 13.04
C LYS A 48 12.26 18.89 13.09
N LEU A 49 12.33 18.07 12.05
CA LEU A 49 13.30 16.98 11.95
C LEU A 49 14.74 17.50 11.95
N LYS A 50 15.04 18.56 11.19
CA LYS A 50 16.36 19.19 11.17
C LYS A 50 16.76 19.70 12.55
N LEU A 51 15.83 20.38 13.25
CA LEU A 51 16.08 20.90 14.58
C LEU A 51 16.41 19.78 15.58
N GLU A 52 15.67 18.66 15.53
CA GLU A 52 15.88 17.54 16.43
C GLU A 52 17.25 16.88 16.21
N ILE A 53 17.64 16.68 14.94
CA ILE A 53 18.97 16.18 14.58
C ILE A 53 20.07 17.13 15.09
N SER A 54 19.89 18.44 14.93
CA SER A 54 20.86 19.43 15.43
C SER A 54 20.97 19.43 16.95
N LYS A 55 19.87 19.21 17.69
CA LYS A 55 19.91 19.08 19.16
C LYS A 55 20.69 17.85 19.60
N GLN A 56 20.43 16.70 18.97
CA GLN A 56 21.16 15.46 19.26
C GLN A 56 22.66 15.62 18.98
N LEU A 57 23.03 16.24 17.86
CA LEU A 57 24.41 16.52 17.53
C LEU A 57 25.08 17.40 18.59
N LYS A 58 24.42 18.50 18.99
CA LYS A 58 24.94 19.40 20.02
C LYS A 58 25.12 18.69 21.36
N MET A 59 24.19 17.82 21.74
CA MET A 59 24.31 17.01 22.96
C MET A 59 25.58 16.14 22.93
N PHE A 60 25.90 15.50 21.81
CA PHE A 60 27.14 14.71 21.68
C PHE A 60 28.40 15.58 21.71
N ASP A 61 28.39 16.76 21.08
CA ASP A 61 29.51 17.70 21.14
C ASP A 61 29.75 18.21 22.57
N ASP A 62 28.67 18.55 23.29
CA ASP A 62 28.75 19.02 24.67
C ASP A 62 29.27 17.91 25.60
N LEU A 63 28.88 16.65 25.35
CA LEU A 63 29.45 15.48 26.04
C LEU A 63 30.96 15.33 25.79
N ALA A 64 31.40 15.47 24.54
CA ALA A 64 32.82 15.39 24.20
C ALA A 64 33.63 16.51 24.87
N LYS A 65 33.15 17.76 24.81
CA LYS A 65 33.77 18.91 25.48
C LYS A 65 33.89 18.70 26.99
N THR A 66 32.85 18.13 27.61
CA THR A 66 32.84 17.87 29.05
C THR A 66 33.99 16.94 29.50
N PHE A 67 34.45 16.03 28.64
CA PHE A 67 35.64 15.20 28.90
C PHE A 67 36.94 15.95 28.62
N SER A 68 37.01 16.70 27.53
CA SER A 68 38.18 17.53 27.22
C SER A 68 38.45 18.56 28.32
N ASP A 69 37.42 19.22 28.82
CA ASP A 69 37.50 20.19 29.92
C ASP A 69 37.97 19.52 31.22
N LEU A 70 37.59 18.26 31.45
CA LEU A 70 38.06 17.51 32.61
C LEU A 70 39.55 17.20 32.51
N GLN A 71 40.05 16.84 31.32
CA GLN A 71 41.48 16.59 31.08
C GLN A 71 42.33 17.86 31.14
N LEU A 72 41.78 19.00 30.69
CA LEU A 72 42.47 20.29 30.67
C LEU A 72 42.40 21.04 32.01
N LYS A 73 41.64 20.54 32.99
CA LYS A 73 41.48 21.18 34.30
C LYS A 73 42.86 21.38 34.95
N PRO A 74 43.27 22.61 35.32
CA PRO A 74 44.64 22.91 35.76
C PRO A 74 45.10 22.05 36.95
N THR A 75 44.18 21.72 37.85
CA THR A 75 44.42 20.86 39.01
C THR A 75 44.90 19.47 38.62
N TYR A 76 44.30 18.86 37.58
CA TYR A 76 44.68 17.53 37.10
C TYR A 76 45.84 17.61 36.12
N ASN A 77 45.84 18.62 35.24
CA ASN A 77 46.87 18.80 34.23
C ASN A 77 48.27 18.95 34.87
N THR A 78 48.41 19.88 35.82
CA THR A 78 49.69 20.13 36.47
C THR A 78 50.11 19.00 37.40
N ALA A 79 49.18 18.42 38.17
CA ALA A 79 49.49 17.38 39.16
C ALA A 79 49.71 15.98 38.56
N LEU A 80 49.04 15.63 37.45
CA LEU A 80 49.09 14.29 36.86
C LEU A 80 49.88 14.22 35.55
N PHE A 81 49.96 15.31 34.77
CA PHE A 81 50.53 15.30 33.42
C PHE A 81 51.74 16.25 33.25
N GLY A 82 51.93 17.21 34.16
CA GLY A 82 52.94 18.26 34.06
C GLY A 82 54.16 18.11 34.97
N SER A 83 54.16 17.16 35.92
CA SER A 83 55.29 16.94 36.83
C SER A 83 55.88 15.53 36.64
N ASP A 84 57.21 15.46 36.53
CA ASP A 84 58.00 14.21 36.45
C ASP A 84 58.19 13.56 37.85
N GLY A 85 57.42 14.04 38.83
CA GLY A 85 57.47 13.63 40.23
C GLY A 85 56.46 12.53 40.59
N PRO A 86 56.49 12.02 41.83
CA PRO A 86 55.50 11.06 42.30
C PRO A 86 54.09 11.66 42.26
N ILE A 87 53.17 10.92 41.65
CA ILE A 87 51.76 11.29 41.48
C ILE A 87 51.06 11.36 42.83
N ASP A 88 50.28 12.42 43.06
CA ASP A 88 49.41 12.55 44.23
C ASP A 88 48.22 11.56 44.12
N GLU A 89 48.18 10.58 45.02
CA GLU A 89 47.19 9.50 45.01
C GLU A 89 45.76 10.00 45.30
N ASP A 90 45.60 11.06 46.09
CA ASP A 90 44.29 11.65 46.40
C ASP A 90 43.72 12.40 45.19
N VAL A 91 44.58 13.12 44.47
CA VAL A 91 44.20 13.81 43.21
C VAL A 91 43.85 12.80 42.13
N LEU A 92 44.57 11.68 42.04
CA LEU A 92 44.26 10.58 41.12
C LEU A 92 42.90 9.94 41.44
N ARG A 93 42.61 9.66 42.72
CA ARG A 93 41.30 9.11 43.13
C ARG A 93 40.15 10.07 42.82
N GLN A 94 40.35 11.37 43.02
CA GLN A 94 39.34 12.38 42.69
C GLN A 94 39.09 12.47 41.18
N PHE A 95 40.15 12.46 40.37
CA PHE A 95 40.05 12.43 38.91
C PHE A 95 39.30 11.18 38.42
N GLU A 96 39.68 9.99 38.91
CA GLU A 96 39.00 8.74 38.56
C GLU A 96 37.51 8.78 38.88
N LYS A 97 37.13 9.33 40.04
CA LYS A 97 35.74 9.46 40.46
C LYS A 97 34.98 10.38 39.50
N GLU A 98 35.51 11.55 39.18
CA GLU A 98 34.89 12.50 38.24
C GLU A 98 34.77 11.92 36.82
N VAL A 99 35.77 11.18 36.34
CA VAL A 99 35.72 10.46 35.06
C VAL A 99 34.64 9.39 35.08
N LYS A 100 34.60 8.55 36.12
CA LYS A 100 33.60 7.47 36.26
C LYS A 100 32.18 8.02 36.29
N ASP A 101 31.95 9.12 36.99
CA ASP A 101 30.63 9.74 37.08
C ASP A 101 30.20 10.36 35.73
N LYS A 102 31.11 11.02 35.00
CA LYS A 102 30.82 11.49 33.64
C LYS A 102 30.56 10.35 32.66
N ILE A 103 31.31 9.24 32.74
CA ILE A 103 31.07 8.05 31.92
C ILE A 103 29.68 7.47 32.16
N LYS A 104 29.20 7.43 33.42
CA LYS A 104 27.83 6.97 33.72
C LYS A 104 26.78 7.85 33.04
N VAL A 105 26.94 9.17 33.13
CA VAL A 105 26.03 10.15 32.51
C VAL A 105 25.99 9.99 30.98
N VAL A 106 27.15 9.77 30.35
CA VAL A 106 27.24 9.54 28.90
C VAL A 106 26.58 8.25 28.48
N ARG A 107 26.80 7.15 29.23
CA ARG A 107 26.13 5.87 28.95
C ARG A 107 24.61 5.99 29.00
N LEU A 108 24.08 6.74 29.96
CA LEU A 108 22.64 6.99 30.08
C LEU A 108 22.11 7.75 28.85
N MET A 109 22.75 8.87 28.47
CA MET A 109 22.32 9.66 27.30
C MET A 109 22.42 8.90 25.97
N ILE A 110 23.48 8.08 25.81
CA ILE A 110 23.62 7.20 24.63
C ILE A 110 22.51 6.16 24.61
N SER A 111 22.17 5.56 25.77
CA SER A 111 21.10 4.58 25.87
C SER A 111 19.74 5.17 25.45
N ASP A 112 19.41 6.36 25.96
CA ASP A 112 18.16 7.06 25.61
C ASP A 112 18.09 7.40 24.11
N SER A 113 19.23 7.74 23.50
CA SER A 113 19.30 8.06 22.07
C SER A 113 19.32 6.83 21.16
N LYS A 114 19.78 5.68 21.66
CA LYS A 114 19.97 4.45 20.89
C LYS A 114 18.68 3.93 20.27
N GLU A 115 17.57 3.99 21.01
CA GLU A 115 16.27 3.54 20.53
C GLU A 115 15.83 4.33 19.27
N SER A 116 16.12 5.63 19.22
CA SER A 116 15.82 6.48 18.06
C SER A 116 16.57 6.00 16.80
N TYR A 117 17.85 5.62 16.94
CA TYR A 117 18.66 5.11 15.83
C TYR A 117 18.22 3.73 15.36
N ASP A 118 17.89 2.83 16.29
CA ASP A 118 17.39 1.50 15.93
C ASP A 118 16.06 1.60 15.18
N ASN A 119 15.18 2.51 15.59
CA ASN A 119 13.94 2.80 14.87
C ASN A 119 14.21 3.37 13.47
N GLN A 120 15.16 4.29 13.32
CA GLN A 120 15.56 4.80 11.99
C GLN A 120 16.13 3.69 11.09
N LEU A 121 16.97 2.81 11.62
CA LEU A 121 17.53 1.68 10.86
C LEU A 121 16.44 0.70 10.42
N LYS A 122 15.48 0.39 11.30
CA LYS A 122 14.32 -0.45 10.96
C LYS A 122 13.46 0.19 9.87
N ILE A 123 13.20 1.50 9.97
CA ILE A 123 12.46 2.26 8.94
C ILE A 123 13.19 2.22 7.61
N GLN A 124 14.51 2.40 7.60
CA GLN A 124 15.32 2.35 6.38
C GLN A 124 15.26 0.97 5.72
N LYS A 125 15.43 -0.11 6.51
CA LYS A 125 15.28 -1.48 6.02
C LYS A 125 13.89 -1.73 5.43
N LEU A 126 12.84 -1.27 6.13
CA LEU A 126 11.47 -1.40 5.65
C LEU A 126 11.24 -0.63 4.35
N LYS A 127 11.81 0.56 4.24
CA LYS A 127 11.78 1.37 3.01
C LYS A 127 12.43 0.63 1.85
N ASP A 128 13.63 0.07 2.05
CA ASP A 128 14.37 -0.65 1.00
C ASP A 128 13.62 -1.91 0.55
N THR A 129 13.06 -2.68 1.49
CA THR A 129 12.22 -3.84 1.15
C THR A 129 10.96 -3.43 0.39
N THR A 130 10.32 -2.31 0.77
CA THR A 130 9.13 -1.78 0.06
C THR A 130 9.46 -1.38 -1.37
N PHE A 131 10.59 -0.70 -1.59
CA PHE A 131 11.04 -0.34 -2.94
C PHE A 131 11.36 -1.57 -3.78
N ALA A 132 12.08 -2.54 -3.23
CA ALA A 132 12.39 -3.79 -3.92
C ALA A 132 11.12 -4.57 -4.30
N VAL A 133 10.16 -4.71 -3.38
CA VAL A 133 8.87 -5.36 -3.65
C VAL A 133 8.05 -4.59 -4.69
N ASN A 134 8.05 -3.25 -4.64
CA ASN A 134 7.32 -2.44 -5.60
C ASN A 134 7.89 -2.57 -7.02
N GLU A 135 9.22 -2.67 -7.15
CA GLU A 135 9.86 -2.93 -8.44
C GLU A 135 9.45 -4.30 -9.03
N LEU A 136 9.44 -5.34 -8.19
CA LEU A 136 8.95 -6.66 -8.58
C LEU A 136 7.48 -6.64 -8.98
N LEU A 137 6.64 -5.91 -8.22
CA LEU A 137 5.22 -5.74 -8.54
C LEU A 137 5.02 -5.04 -9.88
N LEU A 138 5.80 -3.99 -10.18
CA LEU A 138 5.75 -3.30 -11.47
C LEU A 138 6.16 -4.22 -12.62
N LYS A 139 7.20 -5.03 -12.42
CA LYS A 139 7.62 -6.04 -13.42
C LYS A 139 6.53 -7.09 -13.65
N ALA A 140 5.93 -7.61 -12.57
CA ALA A 140 4.82 -8.55 -12.65
C ALA A 140 3.59 -7.95 -13.35
N LYS A 141 3.25 -6.68 -13.07
CA LYS A 141 2.16 -5.97 -13.76
C LYS A 141 2.42 -5.80 -15.26
N LYS A 142 3.65 -5.43 -15.66
CA LYS A 142 4.02 -5.33 -17.08
C LYS A 142 3.91 -6.68 -17.79
N ASN A 143 4.42 -7.74 -17.16
CA ASN A 143 4.31 -9.10 -17.69
C ASN A 143 2.85 -9.56 -17.79
N GLY A 144 2.03 -9.25 -16.79
CA GLY A 144 0.60 -9.55 -16.78
C GLY A 144 -0.16 -8.83 -17.91
N ALA A 145 0.14 -7.54 -18.15
CA ALA A 145 -0.43 -6.79 -19.25
C ALA A 145 -0.02 -7.35 -20.62
N PHE A 146 1.25 -7.74 -20.76
CA PHE A 146 1.77 -8.36 -21.98
C PHE A 146 1.14 -9.73 -22.25
N ALA A 147 1.06 -10.60 -21.23
CA ALA A 147 0.40 -11.89 -21.31
C ALA A 147 -1.08 -11.75 -21.67
N SER A 148 -1.77 -10.79 -21.07
CA SER A 148 -3.16 -10.45 -21.38
C SER A 148 -3.32 -10.03 -22.85
N SER A 149 -2.40 -9.20 -23.37
CA SER A 149 -2.40 -8.79 -24.77
C SER A 149 -2.15 -9.96 -25.73
N ILE A 150 -1.26 -10.89 -25.38
CA ILE A 150 -1.05 -12.10 -26.19
C ILE A 150 -2.32 -12.95 -26.20
N ALA A 151 -2.93 -13.20 -25.04
CA ALA A 151 -4.18 -13.95 -24.94
C ALA A 151 -5.30 -13.29 -25.75
N ALA A 152 -5.39 -11.96 -25.74
CA ALA A 152 -6.35 -11.20 -26.54
C ALA A 152 -6.15 -11.38 -28.05
N LYS A 153 -4.90 -11.50 -28.49
CA LYS A 153 -4.55 -11.64 -29.92
C LYS A 153 -4.58 -13.08 -30.39
N SER A 154 -4.40 -14.05 -29.49
CA SER A 154 -4.43 -15.48 -29.80
C SER A 154 -5.84 -16.07 -29.80
N THR A 155 -6.86 -15.30 -29.38
CA THR A 155 -8.26 -15.71 -29.57
C THR A 155 -8.61 -15.72 -31.07
N PRO A 156 -9.18 -16.83 -31.60
CA PRO A 156 -9.56 -16.94 -33.00
C PRO A 156 -10.54 -15.83 -33.41
N LYS A 157 -10.41 -15.31 -34.64
CA LYS A 157 -11.24 -14.22 -35.18
C LYS A 157 -12.76 -14.51 -35.16
N SER A 158 -13.18 -15.78 -35.08
CA SER A 158 -14.59 -16.17 -34.90
C SER A 158 -15.18 -15.82 -33.52
N LEU A 159 -14.34 -15.42 -32.56
CA LEU A 159 -14.72 -14.95 -31.22
C LEU A 159 -14.50 -13.43 -31.01
N HIS A 160 -14.13 -12.72 -32.08
CA HIS A 160 -13.65 -11.33 -32.05
C HIS A 160 -14.68 -10.31 -31.54
N CYS A 161 -15.98 -10.55 -31.70
CA CYS A 161 -17.02 -9.64 -31.20
C CYS A 161 -17.34 -9.85 -29.70
N LEU A 162 -17.15 -11.07 -29.17
CA LEU A 162 -17.40 -11.40 -27.77
C LEU A 162 -16.19 -11.08 -26.89
N SER A 163 -14.97 -11.39 -27.37
CA SER A 163 -13.74 -11.20 -26.62
C SER A 163 -13.37 -9.72 -26.42
N MET A 164 -13.78 -8.82 -27.33
CA MET A 164 -13.44 -7.39 -27.24
C MET A 164 -14.28 -6.66 -26.17
N ARG A 165 -15.58 -7.00 -26.03
CA ARG A 165 -16.44 -6.44 -24.98
C ARG A 165 -16.09 -6.97 -23.59
N LEU A 166 -15.67 -8.23 -23.49
CA LEU A 166 -15.31 -8.85 -22.21
C LEU A 166 -13.92 -8.44 -21.68
N MET A 167 -13.04 -7.89 -22.54
CA MET A 167 -11.72 -7.39 -22.12
C MET A 167 -11.70 -5.92 -21.71
N GLU A 168 -12.53 -5.05 -22.31
CA GLU A 168 -12.67 -3.67 -21.81
C GLU A 168 -13.42 -3.63 -20.49
N GLU A 169 -14.42 -4.49 -20.32
CA GLU A 169 -15.19 -4.60 -19.08
C GLU A 169 -14.68 -5.76 -18.21
N ARG A 170 -13.42 -5.62 -17.80
CA ARG A 170 -12.81 -6.22 -16.59
C ARG A 170 -13.69 -7.28 -15.88
N ILE A 171 -13.73 -8.52 -16.41
CA ILE A 171 -14.01 -9.73 -15.60
C ILE A 171 -12.78 -10.02 -14.71
N ALA A 172 -12.35 -9.01 -13.95
CA ALA A 172 -11.42 -9.13 -12.84
C ALA A 172 -12.11 -8.79 -11.51
N GLN A 173 -13.44 -8.71 -11.53
CA GLN A 173 -14.21 -8.81 -10.31
C GLN A 173 -14.84 -10.20 -10.33
N ASN A 174 -14.43 -11.02 -9.36
CA ASN A 174 -15.12 -12.21 -8.88
C ASN A 174 -16.51 -11.84 -8.29
N ASN A 175 -17.26 -11.02 -9.01
CA ASN A 175 -18.51 -10.44 -8.58
C ASN A 175 -19.60 -11.00 -9.49
N VAL A 176 -20.33 -11.96 -8.94
CA VAL A 176 -21.45 -12.65 -9.61
C VAL A 176 -22.50 -11.67 -10.13
N ILE A 177 -22.66 -10.51 -9.48
CA ILE A 177 -23.58 -9.45 -9.90
C ILE A 177 -23.13 -8.80 -11.20
N ALA A 178 -21.83 -8.50 -11.34
CA ALA A 178 -21.29 -7.90 -12.56
C ALA A 178 -21.49 -8.82 -13.76
N ILE A 179 -21.21 -10.12 -13.59
CA ILE A 179 -21.46 -11.15 -14.61
C ILE A 179 -22.96 -11.18 -14.98
N SER A 180 -23.84 -11.16 -13.98
CA SER A 180 -25.29 -11.16 -14.20
C SER A 180 -25.80 -9.94 -14.96
N VAL A 181 -25.27 -8.74 -14.68
CA VAL A 181 -25.62 -7.51 -15.39
C VAL A 181 -25.22 -7.59 -16.86
N VAL A 182 -23.99 -8.04 -17.14
CA VAL A 182 -23.49 -8.19 -18.52
C VAL A 182 -24.34 -9.18 -19.30
N VAL A 183 -24.58 -10.38 -18.76
CA VAL A 183 -25.36 -11.40 -19.46
C VAL A 183 -26.82 -10.93 -19.68
N ASN A 184 -27.44 -10.29 -18.68
CA ASN A 184 -28.79 -9.74 -18.83
C ASN A 184 -28.86 -8.62 -19.88
N SER A 185 -27.84 -7.77 -19.95
CA SER A 185 -27.76 -6.71 -20.95
C SER A 185 -27.64 -7.29 -22.37
N VAL A 186 -26.82 -8.32 -22.55
CA VAL A 186 -26.66 -9.00 -23.84
C VAL A 186 -27.95 -9.68 -24.26
N VAL A 187 -28.58 -10.46 -23.37
CA VAL A 187 -29.82 -11.18 -23.69
C VAL A 187 -30.96 -10.24 -24.06
N LYS A 188 -31.09 -9.09 -23.37
CA LYS A 188 -32.12 -8.08 -23.68
C LYS A 188 -31.91 -7.37 -25.01
N ASN A 189 -30.67 -7.18 -25.44
CA ASN A 189 -30.34 -6.44 -26.66
C ASN A 189 -30.14 -7.35 -27.89
N THR A 190 -30.27 -8.66 -27.73
CA THR A 190 -30.08 -9.63 -28.81
C THR A 190 -31.42 -9.97 -29.44
N GLU A 191 -31.49 -10.02 -30.78
CA GLU A 191 -32.73 -10.34 -31.51
C GLU A 191 -33.19 -11.80 -31.29
N GLU A 192 -32.25 -12.75 -31.20
CA GLU A 192 -32.53 -14.18 -31.02
C GLU A 192 -31.78 -14.79 -29.82
N PRO A 193 -32.18 -14.48 -28.58
CA PRO A 193 -31.47 -14.90 -27.38
C PRO A 193 -31.41 -16.43 -27.19
N TRP A 194 -32.40 -17.19 -27.68
CA TRP A 194 -32.42 -18.66 -27.59
C TRP A 194 -31.37 -19.37 -28.45
N LYS A 195 -30.74 -18.68 -29.41
CA LYS A 195 -29.63 -19.23 -30.21
C LYS A 195 -28.27 -19.06 -29.53
N HIS A 196 -28.20 -18.34 -28.41
CA HIS A 196 -26.95 -17.99 -27.74
C HIS A 196 -26.69 -18.88 -26.52
N VAL A 197 -25.45 -19.33 -26.37
CA VAL A 197 -24.94 -20.06 -25.20
C VAL A 197 -23.84 -19.23 -24.53
N PHE A 198 -24.00 -18.94 -23.25
CA PHE A 198 -23.02 -18.21 -22.45
C PHE A 198 -22.16 -19.18 -21.65
N HIS A 199 -20.87 -19.24 -21.96
CA HIS A 199 -19.91 -19.95 -21.12
C HIS A 199 -19.27 -18.96 -20.13
N ILE A 200 -19.63 -19.10 -18.85
CA ILE A 200 -19.09 -18.31 -17.75
C ILE A 200 -17.95 -19.10 -17.12
N VAL A 201 -16.74 -18.57 -17.22
CA VAL A 201 -15.55 -19.17 -16.61
C VAL A 201 -15.22 -18.43 -15.33
N THR A 202 -15.10 -19.16 -14.22
CA THR A 202 -14.87 -18.60 -12.89
C THR A 202 -13.84 -19.42 -12.09
N ASP A 203 -13.29 -18.83 -11.04
CA ASP A 203 -12.37 -19.54 -10.15
C ASP A 203 -13.11 -20.60 -9.32
N ARG A 204 -12.34 -21.50 -8.69
CA ARG A 204 -12.91 -22.58 -7.86
C ARG A 204 -13.76 -22.05 -6.70
N MET A 205 -13.40 -20.90 -6.15
CA MET A 205 -14.03 -20.30 -4.97
C MET A 205 -15.40 -19.69 -5.29
N ASN A 206 -15.55 -19.08 -6.46
CA ASN A 206 -16.77 -18.40 -6.90
C ASN A 206 -17.64 -19.27 -7.82
N TYR A 207 -17.15 -20.46 -8.21
CA TYR A 207 -17.91 -21.45 -8.99
C TYR A 207 -19.28 -21.76 -8.37
N ALA A 208 -19.30 -22.14 -7.09
CA ALA A 208 -20.53 -22.51 -6.40
C ALA A 208 -21.49 -21.32 -6.31
N ALA A 209 -20.98 -20.13 -5.94
CA ALA A 209 -21.79 -18.92 -5.80
C ALA A 209 -22.43 -18.51 -7.14
N THR A 210 -21.65 -18.53 -8.22
CA THR A 210 -22.12 -18.20 -9.57
C THR A 210 -23.17 -19.20 -10.04
N LYS A 211 -22.95 -20.49 -9.79
CA LYS A 211 -23.89 -21.56 -10.15
C LYS A 211 -25.22 -21.45 -9.41
N VAL A 212 -25.18 -21.12 -8.12
CA VAL A 212 -26.40 -20.89 -7.33
C VAL A 212 -27.12 -19.63 -7.79
N TRP A 213 -26.39 -18.55 -8.08
CA TRP A 213 -26.99 -17.28 -8.50
C TRP A 213 -27.82 -17.42 -9.78
N PHE A 214 -27.25 -17.99 -10.84
CA PHE A 214 -27.97 -18.16 -12.11
C PHE A 214 -29.04 -19.25 -12.07
N LYS A 215 -28.99 -20.15 -11.06
CA LYS A 215 -30.08 -21.09 -10.78
C LYS A 215 -31.25 -20.41 -10.04
N MET A 216 -30.93 -19.50 -9.12
CA MET A 216 -31.91 -18.75 -8.33
C MET A 216 -32.56 -17.61 -9.13
N TRP A 217 -31.80 -17.02 -10.05
CA TRP A 217 -32.22 -15.93 -10.92
C TRP A 217 -32.04 -16.33 -12.39
N PRO A 218 -32.98 -17.14 -12.93
CA PRO A 218 -32.89 -17.60 -14.31
C PRO A 218 -33.03 -16.42 -15.27
N ILE A 219 -32.21 -16.42 -16.32
CA ILE A 219 -32.23 -15.37 -17.34
C ILE A 219 -33.42 -15.59 -18.28
N GLN A 220 -34.17 -14.53 -18.52
CA GLN A 220 -35.34 -14.52 -19.40
C GLN A 220 -34.90 -14.39 -20.85
N GLY A 221 -35.48 -15.16 -21.77
CA GLY A 221 -35.13 -15.13 -23.20
C GLY A 221 -34.59 -16.45 -23.78
N GLY A 222 -34.58 -17.54 -23.00
CA GLY A 222 -34.29 -18.89 -23.50
C GLY A 222 -32.82 -19.18 -23.84
N SER A 223 -31.90 -18.27 -23.49
CA SER A 223 -30.47 -18.49 -23.67
C SER A 223 -29.94 -19.53 -22.67
N HIS A 224 -29.01 -20.38 -23.11
CA HIS A 224 -28.38 -21.39 -22.26
C HIS A 224 -27.14 -20.81 -21.56
N ILE A 225 -26.95 -21.14 -20.29
CA ILE A 225 -25.81 -20.66 -19.50
C ILE A 225 -25.06 -21.86 -18.94
N GLU A 226 -23.79 -21.95 -19.29
CA GLU A 226 -22.88 -22.96 -18.78
C GLU A 226 -21.84 -22.28 -17.88
N ILE A 227 -21.72 -22.78 -16.65
CA ILE A 227 -20.76 -22.25 -15.68
C ILE A 227 -19.68 -23.31 -15.50
N ASN A 228 -18.45 -22.94 -15.79
CA ASN A 228 -17.28 -23.80 -15.74
C ASN A 228 -16.21 -23.20 -14.82
N ALA A 229 -15.55 -24.05 -14.03
CA ALA A 229 -14.37 -23.66 -13.28
C ALA A 229 -13.16 -23.62 -14.21
N VAL A 230 -12.25 -22.66 -14.01
CA VAL A 230 -10.97 -22.59 -14.74
C VAL A 230 -10.22 -23.92 -14.65
N ASP A 231 -10.23 -24.55 -13.48
CA ASP A 231 -9.55 -25.83 -13.19
C ASP A 231 -10.01 -27.00 -14.08
N ASN A 232 -11.22 -26.94 -14.66
CA ASN A 232 -11.76 -28.00 -15.51
C ASN A 232 -11.14 -27.99 -16.91
N PHE A 233 -10.50 -26.88 -17.31
CA PHE A 233 -9.86 -26.76 -18.61
C PHE A 233 -8.44 -27.33 -18.56
N LYS A 234 -8.31 -28.62 -18.90
CA LYS A 234 -7.00 -29.32 -18.92
C LYS A 234 -5.94 -28.64 -19.80
N PHE A 235 -6.35 -27.83 -20.78
CA PHE A 235 -5.45 -27.07 -21.65
C PHE A 235 -4.95 -25.77 -21.02
N LEU A 236 -5.60 -25.25 -19.98
CA LEU A 236 -5.14 -24.10 -19.18
C LEU A 236 -4.24 -24.57 -18.02
N ASN A 237 -3.38 -25.55 -18.29
CA ASN A 237 -2.38 -26.05 -17.36
C ASN A 237 -1.05 -25.32 -17.56
N SER A 238 -0.22 -25.23 -16.53
CA SER A 238 1.15 -24.67 -16.57
C SER A 238 1.99 -25.14 -17.76
N SER A 239 1.73 -26.34 -18.26
CA SER A 239 2.42 -26.98 -19.38
C SER A 239 2.15 -26.33 -20.73
N TYR A 240 1.03 -25.61 -20.89
CA TYR A 240 0.60 -25.00 -22.15
C TYR A 240 0.71 -23.46 -22.14
N ALA A 241 0.75 -22.85 -20.95
CA ALA A 241 0.82 -21.40 -20.78
C ALA A 241 1.97 -21.03 -19.80
N PRO A 242 3.13 -20.56 -20.30
CA PRO A 242 4.30 -20.23 -19.47
C PRO A 242 4.03 -19.24 -18.33
N VAL A 243 3.02 -18.38 -18.50
CA VAL A 243 2.60 -17.37 -17.51
C VAL A 243 1.86 -18.00 -16.32
N LEU A 244 1.09 -19.08 -16.54
CA LEU A 244 0.40 -19.81 -15.48
C LEU A 244 1.39 -20.57 -14.58
N TRP A 245 2.45 -21.14 -15.16
CA TRP A 245 3.55 -21.76 -14.40
C TRP A 245 4.22 -20.76 -13.45
N GLN A 246 4.37 -19.52 -13.88
CA GLN A 246 4.98 -18.46 -13.08
C GLN A 246 4.09 -18.09 -11.88
N LEU A 247 2.76 -18.06 -12.06
CA LEU A 247 1.78 -17.80 -10.99
C LEU A 247 1.57 -19.00 -10.04
N GLU A 248 1.71 -20.23 -10.53
CA GLU A 248 1.62 -21.46 -9.71
C GLU A 248 2.89 -21.80 -8.95
N SER A 249 4.01 -21.13 -9.22
CA SER A 249 5.27 -21.41 -8.53
C SER A 249 5.09 -21.30 -7.01
N ALA A 250 5.44 -22.38 -6.29
CA ALA A 250 5.26 -22.50 -4.85
C ALA A 250 5.92 -21.32 -4.09
N ASN A 251 7.00 -20.74 -4.63
CA ASN A 251 7.67 -19.58 -4.06
C ASN A 251 6.81 -18.30 -4.10
N LEU A 252 6.01 -18.10 -5.16
CA LEU A 252 5.09 -16.96 -5.27
C LEU A 252 3.83 -17.17 -4.43
N GLN A 253 3.28 -18.39 -4.39
CA GLN A 253 2.15 -18.68 -3.52
C GLN A 253 2.50 -18.52 -2.03
N LYS A 254 3.68 -19.01 -1.62
CA LYS A 254 4.19 -18.86 -0.25
C LYS A 254 4.38 -17.39 0.13
N PHE A 255 4.99 -16.60 -0.76
CA PHE A 255 5.22 -15.17 -0.54
C PHE A 255 3.94 -14.31 -0.52
N TYR A 256 2.91 -14.66 -1.30
CA TYR A 256 1.67 -13.88 -1.35
C TYR A 256 0.62 -14.31 -0.30
N PHE A 257 0.52 -15.60 0.01
CA PHE A 257 -0.55 -16.14 0.87
C PHE A 257 -0.10 -16.43 2.30
N GLU A 258 1.11 -16.96 2.53
CA GLU A 258 1.59 -17.23 3.90
C GLU A 258 2.05 -15.95 4.61
N THR A 259 2.64 -14.98 3.90
CA THR A 259 3.02 -13.68 4.48
C THR A 259 1.81 -12.88 4.99
N ARG A 260 0.60 -13.17 4.48
CA ARG A 260 -0.65 -12.61 5.03
C ARG A 260 -1.09 -13.30 6.32
N ALA A 261 -0.89 -14.61 6.43
CA ALA A 261 -1.25 -15.38 7.62
C ALA A 261 -0.27 -15.13 8.78
N GLU A 262 1.04 -15.10 8.52
CA GLU A 262 2.06 -14.84 9.54
C GLU A 262 2.00 -13.42 10.12
N ASN A 263 1.62 -12.42 9.30
CA ASN A 263 1.45 -11.05 9.77
C ASN A 263 0.15 -10.87 10.58
N ALA A 264 -0.93 -11.59 10.25
CA ALA A 264 -2.19 -11.52 10.99
C ALA A 264 -2.12 -12.20 12.38
N THR A 265 -1.29 -13.22 12.54
CA THR A 265 -1.10 -13.89 13.84
C THR A 265 -0.15 -13.16 14.79
N LYS A 266 0.75 -12.31 14.29
CA LYS A 266 1.67 -11.50 15.13
C LYS A 266 1.03 -10.23 15.68
N ASP A 267 -0.11 -9.80 15.12
CA ASP A 267 -0.89 -8.67 15.63
C ASP A 267 -1.88 -9.07 16.76
N LEU A 268 -1.91 -10.35 17.16
CA LEU A 268 -2.85 -10.90 18.17
C LEU A 268 -2.18 -11.54 19.39
N THR A 269 -0.86 -11.43 19.52
CA THR A 269 -0.08 -11.84 20.72
C THR A 269 0.93 -10.77 21.08
#